data_AF-B7Q6V5-F1
#
_entry.id   AF-B7Q6V5-F1
#
_cell.length_a   1.000
_cell.length_b   1.000
_cell.length_c   1.000
_cell.angle_alpha   90.00
_cell.angle_beta   90.00
_cell.angle_gamma   90.00
#
_symmetry.space_group_name_H-M   'P 1'
#
loop_
_entity.id
_entity.type
_entity.pdbx_description
1 polymer ?
#
loop_
_entity_poly.entity_id
_entity_poly.type
_entity_poly.pdbx_seq_one_letter_code
_entity_poly.pdbx_strand_id
1 'polypeptide(L)' 'MATRQWHSVCLGGRLQSEQTIVDLPSGLVAFYMGSSGPRASAVAVASGPCLYVYKNLRPFYKFSLPGVAPHAAEMDAWA' A
#
# COMPACT_ATOMS: atom_id res chain seq x y z
N MET A 1 4.15 10.73 -17.83
CA MET A 1 2.87 10.01 -18.09
C MET A 1 2.75 8.90 -17.06
N ALA A 2 1.95 9.09 -16.01
CA ALA A 2 1.74 8.07 -14.99
C ALA A 2 0.65 7.10 -15.47
N THR A 3 1.03 5.86 -15.79
CA THR A 3 0.11 4.81 -16.18
C THR A 3 -0.81 4.51 -15.00
N ARG A 4 -2.11 4.76 -15.14
CA ARG A 4 -3.10 4.36 -14.13
C ARG A 4 -3.09 2.84 -14.01
N GLN A 5 -2.97 2.33 -12.79
CA GLN A 5 -2.95 0.89 -12.51
C GLN A 5 -4.01 0.51 -11.49
N TRP A 6 -4.55 -0.69 -11.66
CA TRP A 6 -5.66 -1.24 -10.89
C TRP A 6 -5.20 -2.49 -10.15
N HIS A 7 -5.71 -2.71 -8.94
CA HIS A 7 -5.74 -4.07 -8.37
C HIS A 7 -7.14 -4.65 -8.48
N SER A 8 -7.19 -5.87 -9.00
CA SER A 8 -8.40 -6.67 -9.19
C SER A 8 -8.62 -7.58 -7.99
N VAL A 9 -9.80 -7.51 -7.39
CA VAL A 9 -10.29 -8.48 -6.43
C VAL A 9 -11.17 -9.48 -7.19
N CYS A 10 -10.84 -10.76 -7.12
CA CYS A 10 -11.59 -11.82 -7.79
C CYS A 10 -12.15 -12.82 -6.78
N LEU A 11 -13.35 -13.33 -7.03
CA LEU A 11 -13.96 -14.42 -6.26
C LEU A 11 -14.48 -15.47 -7.24
N GLY A 12 -14.02 -16.72 -7.11
CA GLY A 12 -14.47 -17.83 -7.97
C GLY A 12 -14.23 -17.58 -9.46
N GLY A 13 -13.11 -16.96 -9.83
CA GLY A 13 -12.75 -16.65 -11.22
C GLY A 13 -13.46 -15.42 -11.81
N ARG A 14 -14.34 -14.75 -11.06
CA ARG A 14 -15.02 -13.53 -11.49
C ARG A 14 -14.43 -12.30 -10.80
N LEU A 15 -14.16 -11.26 -11.59
CA LEU A 15 -13.79 -9.94 -11.09
C LEU A 15 -14.93 -9.34 -10.27
N GLN A 16 -14.64 -8.95 -9.03
CA GLN A 16 -15.58 -8.36 -8.08
C GLN A 16 -15.40 -6.84 -7.98
N SER A 17 -14.16 -6.38 -7.90
CA SER A 17 -13.85 -4.96 -7.71
C SER A 17 -12.46 -4.65 -8.27
N GLU A 18 -12.35 -3.51 -8.95
CA GLU A 18 -11.08 -2.87 -9.26
C GLU A 18 -10.91 -1.63 -8.40
N GLN A 19 -9.73 -1.46 -7.83
CA GLN A 19 -9.36 -0.27 -7.06
C GLN A 19 -8.15 0.39 -7.67
N THR A 20 -8.23 1.70 -7.85
CA THR A 20 -7.12 2.51 -8.36
C THR A 20 -6.02 2.55 -7.33
N ILE A 21 -4.82 2.17 -7.74
CA ILE A 21 -3.60 2.38 -6.97
C ILE A 21 -2.80 3.48 -7.64
N VAL A 22 -2.14 4.26 -6.79
CA VAL A 22 -1.48 5.51 -7.19
C VAL A 22 -0.23 5.24 -8.03
N ASP A 23 0.46 4.11 -7.78
CA ASP A 23 1.74 3.77 -8.42
C ASP A 23 1.92 2.23 -8.54
N LEU A 24 3.00 1.77 -9.18
CA LEU A 24 3.24 0.35 -9.41
C LEU A 24 3.31 -0.44 -8.09
N PRO A 25 2.47 -1.46 -7.91
CA PRO A 25 2.52 -2.31 -6.71
C PRO A 25 3.77 -3.19 -6.72
N SER A 26 4.46 -3.26 -5.59
CA SER A 26 5.63 -4.14 -5.39
C SER A 26 5.27 -5.42 -4.62
N GLY A 27 4.19 -5.42 -3.84
CA GLY A 27 3.76 -6.58 -3.07
C GLY A 27 2.36 -6.44 -2.48
N LEU A 28 1.77 -7.58 -2.13
CA LEU A 28 0.45 -7.67 -1.51
C LEU A 28 0.47 -8.74 -0.42
N VAL A 29 -0.08 -8.42 0.75
CA VAL A 29 -0.17 -9.36 1.88
C VAL A 29 -1.51 -9.25 2.59
N ALA A 30 -2.11 -10.39 2.92
CA ALA A 30 -3.27 -10.46 3.78
C ALA A 30 -2.83 -10.74 5.22
N PHE A 31 -3.39 -10.02 6.19
CA PHE A 31 -3.05 -10.17 7.59
C PHE A 31 -4.24 -9.86 8.50
N TYR A 32 -4.11 -10.26 9.77
CA TYR A 32 -5.13 -10.03 10.78
C TYR A 32 -4.74 -8.90 11.72
N MET A 33 -5.68 -7.98 11.96
CA MET A 33 -5.43 -6.69 12.63
C MET A 33 -5.47 -6.72 14.18
N GLY A 34 -5.43 -7.86 14.85
CA GLY A 34 -5.48 -7.91 16.31
C GLY A 34 -5.27 -9.32 16.86
N SER A 35 -5.02 -9.47 18.18
CA SER A 35 -4.61 -10.75 18.78
C SER A 35 -5.77 -11.67 19.23
N SER A 36 -6.95 -11.13 19.57
CA SER A 36 -8.06 -11.87 20.19
C SER A 36 -9.41 -11.64 19.49
N GLY A 37 -10.15 -12.72 19.15
CA GLY A 37 -11.52 -12.68 18.59
C GLY A 37 -11.62 -12.95 17.08
N PRO A 38 -12.82 -12.93 16.46
CA PRO A 38 -12.98 -13.07 15.01
C PRO A 38 -12.28 -11.89 14.33
N ARG A 39 -11.05 -12.15 13.86
CA ARG A 39 -10.13 -11.11 13.41
C ARG A 39 -10.62 -10.53 12.08
N ALA A 40 -10.85 -9.22 12.05
CA ALA A 40 -11.03 -8.52 10.78
C ALA A 40 -9.75 -8.70 9.95
N SER A 41 -9.87 -9.37 8.81
CA SER A 41 -8.80 -9.49 7.84
C SER A 41 -8.61 -8.14 7.13
N ALA A 42 -7.36 -7.82 6.86
CA ALA A 42 -6.96 -6.67 6.08
C ALA A 42 -5.97 -7.12 5.01
N VAL A 43 -5.89 -6.32 3.95
CA VAL A 43 -4.92 -6.50 2.87
C VAL A 43 -4.03 -5.27 2.85
N ALA A 44 -2.72 -5.44 2.91
CA ALA A 44 -1.77 -4.36 2.64
C ALA A 44 -1.21 -4.51 1.23
N VAL A 45 -1.15 -3.39 0.52
CA VAL A 45 -0.51 -3.26 -0.80
C VAL A 45 0.69 -2.34 -0.64
N ALA A 46 1.88 -2.83 -0.99
CA ALA A 46 3.10 -2.03 -1.03
C ALA A 46 3.22 -1.37 -2.40
N SER A 47 3.43 -0.06 -2.42
CA SER A 47 3.61 0.71 -3.66
C SER A 47 4.43 1.96 -3.35
N GLY A 48 5.56 2.11 -4.06
CA GLY A 48 6.56 3.13 -3.77
C GLY A 48 7.03 3.09 -2.30
N PRO A 49 7.16 4.24 -1.60
CA PRO A 49 7.54 4.30 -0.19
C PRO A 49 6.35 4.14 0.76
N CYS A 50 5.20 3.64 0.29
CA CYS A 50 3.95 3.61 1.04
C CYS A 50 3.38 2.18 1.16
N LEU A 51 2.74 1.90 2.30
CA LEU A 51 1.87 0.73 2.48
C LEU A 51 0.41 1.19 2.57
N TYR A 52 -0.42 0.70 1.67
CA TYR A 52 -1.85 0.97 1.61
C TYR A 52 -2.62 -0.20 2.22
N VAL A 53 -3.28 0.05 3.34
CA VAL A 53 -4.04 -0.96 4.07
C VAL A 53 -5.52 -0.82 3.73
N TYR A 54 -6.11 -1.93 3.31
CA TYR A 54 -7.51 -2.09 2.98
C TYR A 54 -8.18 -3.01 4.00
N LYS A 55 -9.26 -2.54 4.62
CA LYS A 55 -10.10 -3.34 5.53
C LYS A 55 -11.46 -3.53 4.86
N ASN A 56 -11.91 -4.78 4.73
CA ASN A 56 -13.10 -5.12 3.94
C ASN A 56 -13.06 -4.53 2.51
N LEU A 57 -11.87 -4.56 1.88
CA LEU A 57 -11.62 -3.98 0.55
C LEU A 57 -11.91 -2.48 0.45
N ARG A 58 -11.86 -1.74 1.56
CA ARG A 58 -11.97 -0.27 1.56
C ARG A 58 -10.68 0.33 2.09
N PRO A 59 -10.19 1.44 1.51
CA PRO A 59 -9.03 2.15 2.05
C PRO A 59 -9.23 2.45 3.53
N PHE A 60 -8.28 2.03 4.37
CA PHE A 60 -8.36 2.17 5.82
C PHE A 60 -7.20 2.99 6.37
N TYR A 61 -5.98 2.73 5.91
CA TYR A 61 -4.80 3.40 6.42
C TYR A 61 -3.71 3.47 5.34
N LYS A 62 -2.88 4.52 5.40
CA LYS A 62 -1.68 4.68 4.60
C LYS A 62 -0.50 4.89 5.53
N PHE A 63 0.47 4.00 5.45
CA PHE A 63 1.78 4.18 6.05
C PHE A 63 2.75 4.74 5.01
N SER A 64 3.57 5.71 5.40
CA SER A 64 4.69 6.20 4.58
C SER A 64 5.98 5.92 5.34
N LEU A 65 7.01 5.47 4.62
CA LEU A 65 8.33 5.32 5.22
C LEU A 65 8.83 6.66 5.79
N PRO A 66 9.49 6.65 6.96
CA PRO A 66 10.08 7.86 7.51
C PRO A 66 11.15 8.40 6.56
N GLY A 67 11.15 9.72 6.35
CA GLY A 67 12.18 10.39 5.58
C GLY A 67 13.53 10.29 6.29
N VAL A 68 14.59 10.07 5.52
CA VAL A 68 15.97 10.09 6.02
C VAL A 68 16.59 11.42 5.61
N ALA A 69 17.28 12.09 6.55
CA ALA A 69 17.99 13.33 6.23
C ALA A 69 19.15 13.03 5.26
N PRO A 70 19.36 13.88 4.22
CA PRO A 70 20.50 13.74 3.32
C PRO A 70 21.81 13.95 4.09
N HIS A 71 22.91 13.47 3.51
CA HIS A 71 24.22 13.58 4.14
C HIS A 71 24.70 15.04 4.15
N ALA A 72 25.45 15.46 5.18
CA ALA A 72 25.91 16.85 5.31
C ALA A 72 26.67 17.38 4.07
N ALA A 73 27.55 16.56 3.50
CA ALA A 73 28.26 16.91 2.26
C ALA A 73 27.33 17.11 1.05
N GLU A 74 26.21 16.39 0.97
CA GLU A 74 25.21 16.59 -0.09
C GLU A 74 24.44 17.90 0.15
N MET A 75 24.16 18.23 1.41
CA MET A 75 23.54 19.50 1.79
C MET A 75 24.44 20.69 1.44
N ASP A 76 25.74 20.59 1.70
CA ASP A 76 26.72 21.64 1.35
C ASP A 76 26.85 21.82 -0.16
N ALA A 77 26.79 20.72 -0.93
CA ALA A 77 26.81 20.78 -2.39
C ALA A 77 25.53 21.34 -3.01
N TRP A 78 24.40 21.30 -2.28
CA TRP A 78 23.11 21.86 -2.70
C TRP A 78 22.86 23.29 -2.21
N ALA A 79 23.73 23.83 -1.35
CA ALA A 79 23.66 25.21 -0.86
C ALA A 79 24.03 26.22 -1.97
#